data_AF-A0A0X3BLE5-F1
#
_entry.id   AF-A0A0X3BLE5-F1
#
_cell.length_a   1.000
_cell.length_b   1.000
_cell.length_c   1.000
_cell.angle_alpha   90.00
_cell.angle_beta   90.00
_cell.angle_gamma   90.00
#
_symmetry.space_group_name_H-M   'P 1'
#
loop_
_entity.id
_entity.type
_entity.pdbx_description
1 polymer ?
#
loop_
_entity_poly.entity_id
_entity_poly.type
_entity_poly.pdbx_seq_one_letter_code
_entity_poly.pdbx_strand_id
1 'polypeptide(L)'
;MPAKSEFGRGFIINLMLLSRHFGLPPEKAFYGAADHLTDLVVPEQFRGTEIDELIERLRKMVIWHQPGTMDKEDAADIRRLLNRIGVAIDTHLGIPDPDAGKYD
;
A
#
# COMPACT_ATOMS: atom_id res chain seq x y z
N MET A 1 -5.21 26.21 8.40
CA MET A 1 -4.98 24.76 8.46
C MET A 1 -5.32 24.20 7.09
N PRO A 2 -4.55 23.25 6.52
CA PRO A 2 -5.00 22.57 5.31
C PRO A 2 -6.35 21.91 5.58
N ALA A 3 -7.23 21.85 4.57
CA ALA A 3 -8.49 21.14 4.68
C ALA A 3 -8.24 19.68 5.12
N LYS A 4 -9.14 19.13 5.94
CA LYS A 4 -9.08 17.73 6.37
C LYS A 4 -9.14 16.84 5.13
N SER A 5 -8.19 15.90 4.99
CA SER A 5 -8.21 14.97 3.86
C SER A 5 -9.36 13.99 3.99
N GLU A 6 -10.10 13.78 2.90
CA GLU A 6 -11.16 12.78 2.77
C GLU A 6 -10.58 11.36 2.62
N PHE A 7 -9.44 11.23 1.93
CA PHE A 7 -8.83 9.95 1.57
C PHE A 7 -7.46 9.72 2.23
N GLY A 8 -7.15 10.45 3.30
CA GLY A 8 -5.83 10.42 3.95
C GLY A 8 -4.78 11.23 3.21
N ARG A 9 -3.71 11.60 3.91
CA ARG A 9 -2.56 12.29 3.33
C ARG A 9 -1.28 11.87 4.02
N GLY A 10 -0.28 11.51 3.23
CA GLY A 10 1.06 11.17 3.70
C GLY A 10 1.46 9.74 3.32
N PHE A 11 2.66 9.34 3.73
CA PHE A 11 3.23 8.06 3.36
C PHE A 11 2.60 6.91 4.16
N ILE A 12 2.90 6.86 5.45
CA ILE A 12 2.47 5.79 6.35
C ILE A 12 0.94 5.75 6.47
N ILE A 13 0.29 6.91 6.60
CA ILE A 13 -1.18 6.99 6.73
C ILE A 13 -1.87 6.33 5.54
N ASN A 14 -1.44 6.62 4.31
CA ASN A 14 -2.11 6.08 3.15
C ASN A 14 -1.77 4.60 2.92
N LEU A 15 -0.57 4.15 3.29
CA LEU A 15 -0.25 2.71 3.36
C LEU A 15 -1.13 1.96 4.36
N MET A 16 -1.40 2.55 5.53
CA MET A 16 -2.32 1.98 6.52
C MET A 16 -3.76 1.90 5.99
N LEU A 17 -4.23 2.93 5.30
CA LEU A 17 -5.58 2.94 4.70
C LEU A 17 -5.71 1.90 3.59
N LEU A 18 -4.72 1.79 2.70
CA LEU A 18 -4.65 0.72 1.70
C LEU A 18 -4.64 -0.66 2.36
N SER A 19 -3.86 -0.84 3.44
CA SER A 19 -3.82 -2.12 4.17
C SER A 19 -5.20 -2.50 4.74
N ARG A 20 -6.01 -1.52 5.17
CA ARG A 20 -7.40 -1.79 5.61
C ARG A 20 -8.28 -2.25 4.46
N HIS A 21 -8.17 -1.62 3.29
CA HIS A 21 -8.87 -2.06 2.08
C HIS A 21 -8.54 -3.51 1.75
N PHE A 22 -7.26 -3.84 1.68
CA PHE A 22 -6.81 -5.19 1.31
C PHE A 22 -6.90 -6.22 2.44
N GLY A 23 -7.36 -5.81 3.63
CA GLY A 23 -7.81 -6.69 4.71
C GLY A 23 -9.28 -7.12 4.59
N LEU A 24 -10.07 -6.50 3.70
CA LEU A 24 -11.46 -6.86 3.44
C LEU A 24 -11.55 -8.15 2.58
N PRO A 25 -12.74 -8.76 2.48
CA PRO A 25 -13.01 -9.75 1.44
C PRO A 25 -12.62 -9.21 0.04
N PRO A 26 -12.01 -10.04 -0.84
CA PRO A 26 -11.45 -9.56 -2.11
C PRO A 26 -12.41 -8.75 -2.97
N GLU A 27 -13.67 -9.16 -3.03
CA GLU A 27 -14.73 -8.49 -3.79
C GLU A 27 -15.04 -7.07 -3.29
N LYS A 28 -14.55 -6.69 -2.10
CA LYS A 28 -14.68 -5.35 -1.53
C LYS A 28 -13.37 -4.57 -1.46
N ALA A 29 -12.23 -5.25 -1.67
CA ALA A 29 -10.92 -4.68 -1.36
C ALA A 29 -10.59 -3.47 -2.24
N PHE A 30 -10.99 -3.49 -3.51
CA PHE A 30 -10.61 -2.45 -4.48
C PHE A 30 -11.52 -1.22 -4.49
N TYR A 31 -12.74 -1.30 -3.95
CA TYR A 31 -13.66 -0.15 -3.92
C TYR A 31 -13.06 0.99 -3.10
N GLY A 32 -12.80 2.14 -3.73
CA GLY A 32 -12.22 3.32 -3.08
C GLY A 32 -10.72 3.21 -2.74
N ALA A 33 -10.07 2.06 -3.00
CA ALA A 33 -8.65 1.89 -2.66
C ALA A 33 -7.74 2.86 -3.43
N ALA A 34 -8.07 3.15 -4.69
CA ALA A 34 -7.32 4.09 -5.52
C ALA A 34 -7.34 5.52 -4.98
N ASP A 35 -8.37 5.92 -4.23
CA ASP A 35 -8.49 7.30 -3.70
C ASP A 35 -7.37 7.60 -2.69
N HIS A 36 -6.91 6.58 -1.97
CA HIS A 36 -5.79 6.67 -1.05
C HIS A 36 -4.43 6.86 -1.74
N LEU A 37 -4.34 6.69 -3.07
CA LEU A 37 -3.11 6.92 -3.80
C LEU A 37 -2.91 8.39 -4.19
N THR A 38 -3.99 9.17 -4.28
CA THR A 38 -3.97 10.58 -4.71
C THR A 38 -3.02 11.42 -3.86
N ASP A 39 -3.17 11.31 -2.53
CA ASP A 39 -2.38 12.05 -1.55
C ASP A 39 -1.32 11.16 -0.85
N LEU A 40 -0.96 10.01 -1.47
CA LEU A 40 0.17 9.19 -1.02
C LEU A 40 1.46 9.88 -1.46
N VAL A 41 2.24 10.35 -0.48
CA VAL A 41 3.47 11.09 -0.70
C VAL A 41 4.66 10.18 -0.35
N VAL A 42 5.55 9.93 -1.31
CA VAL A 42 6.82 9.23 -1.05
C VAL A 42 7.81 10.24 -0.46
N PRO A 43 8.34 10.01 0.76
CA PRO A 43 9.39 10.83 1.35
C PRO A 43 10.62 10.93 0.46
N GLU A 44 11.28 12.09 0.47
CA GLU A 44 12.44 12.35 -0.38
C GLU A 44 13.57 11.32 -0.16
N GLN A 45 13.80 10.90 1.07
CA GLN A 45 14.80 9.89 1.44
C GLN A 45 14.56 8.50 0.82
N PHE A 46 13.35 8.24 0.30
CA PHE A 46 13.03 6.99 -0.38
C PHE A 46 13.08 7.11 -1.89
N ARG A 47 13.19 8.30 -2.47
CA ARG A 47 13.23 8.49 -3.93
C ARG A 47 14.36 7.70 -4.58
N GLY A 48 14.03 6.96 -5.64
CA GLY A 48 14.99 6.10 -6.36
C GLY A 48 15.50 4.89 -5.57
N THR A 49 14.93 4.59 -4.40
CA THR A 49 15.21 3.38 -3.64
C THR A 49 14.23 2.26 -4.01
N GLU A 50 14.49 1.04 -3.55
CA GLU A 50 13.54 -0.08 -3.68
C GLU A 50 12.14 0.27 -3.11
N ILE A 51 12.05 1.09 -2.06
CA ILE A 51 10.76 1.52 -1.51
C ILE A 51 9.96 2.32 -2.54
N ASP A 52 10.59 3.23 -3.29
CA ASP A 52 9.93 4.01 -4.35
C ASP A 52 9.44 3.09 -5.48
N GLU A 53 10.25 2.11 -5.88
CA GLU A 53 9.86 1.12 -6.90
C GLU A 53 8.68 0.25 -6.45
N LEU A 54 8.66 -0.19 -5.19
CA LEU A 54 7.56 -0.96 -4.62
C LEU A 54 6.26 -0.13 -4.56
N ILE A 55 6.37 1.16 -4.24
CA ILE A 55 5.23 2.09 -4.24
C ILE A 55 4.69 2.31 -5.66
N GLU A 56 5.56 2.49 -6.64
CA GLU A 56 5.16 2.60 -8.05
C GLU A 56 4.46 1.33 -8.55
N ARG A 57 4.96 0.15 -8.14
CA ARG A 57 4.29 -1.12 -8.42
C ARG A 57 2.92 -1.19 -7.75
N LEU A 58 2.81 -0.78 -6.49
CA LEU A 58 1.54 -0.76 -5.75
C LEU A 58 0.52 0.14 -6.45
N ARG A 59 0.93 1.35 -6.87
CA ARG A 59 0.08 2.27 -7.63
C ARG A 59 -0.50 1.62 -8.88
N LYS A 60 0.36 1.01 -9.70
CA LYS A 60 -0.07 0.35 -10.94
C LYS A 60 -1.06 -0.78 -10.68
N MET A 61 -0.77 -1.64 -9.71
CA MET A 61 -1.64 -2.77 -9.37
C MET A 61 -3.04 -2.30 -8.92
N VAL A 62 -3.11 -1.28 -8.07
CA VAL A 62 -4.40 -0.77 -7.58
C VAL A 62 -5.16 0.00 -8.67
N ILE A 63 -4.48 0.85 -9.45
CA ILE A 63 -5.13 1.70 -10.46
C ILE A 63 -5.61 0.90 -11.67
N TRP A 64 -4.89 -0.14 -12.09
CA TRP A 64 -5.22 -0.90 -13.30
C TRP A 64 -6.14 -2.09 -13.07
N HIS A 65 -6.38 -2.48 -11.81
CA HIS A 65 -7.28 -3.57 -11.50
C HIS A 65 -8.71 -3.27 -12.01
N GLN A 66 -9.34 -4.29 -12.59
CA GLN A 66 -10.72 -4.22 -13.09
C GLN A 66 -11.63 -5.00 -12.14
N PRO A 67 -12.57 -4.32 -11.45
CA PRO A 67 -13.45 -4.98 -10.48
C PRO A 67 -14.18 -6.21 -11.07
N GLY A 68 -14.19 -7.30 -10.31
CA GLY A 68 -14.80 -8.57 -10.71
C GLY A 68 -13.87 -9.45 -11.57
N THR A 69 -12.61 -9.07 -11.74
CA THR A 69 -11.59 -9.81 -12.49
C THR A 69 -10.42 -10.11 -11.60
N MET A 70 -10.24 -11.39 -11.23
CA MET A 70 -9.09 -11.84 -10.41
C MET A 70 -8.96 -11.13 -9.05
N ASP A 71 -10.06 -10.58 -8.50
CA ASP A 71 -10.06 -9.82 -7.25
C ASP A 71 -9.32 -10.55 -6.11
N LYS A 72 -9.50 -11.88 -6.02
CA LYS A 72 -8.87 -12.72 -4.98
C LYS A 72 -7.35 -12.77 -5.14
N GLU A 73 -6.88 -13.08 -6.33
CA GLU A 73 -5.47 -13.21 -6.67
C GLU A 73 -4.78 -11.85 -6.54
N ASP A 74 -5.36 -10.81 -7.12
CA ASP A 74 -4.80 -9.46 -7.11
C ASP A 74 -4.77 -8.88 -5.69
N ALA A 75 -5.83 -9.06 -4.88
CA ALA A 75 -5.83 -8.64 -3.48
C ALA A 75 -4.78 -9.41 -2.65
N ALA A 76 -4.55 -10.69 -2.92
CA ALA A 76 -3.48 -11.46 -2.27
C ALA A 76 -2.09 -10.93 -2.65
N ASP A 77 -1.88 -10.55 -3.90
CA ASP A 77 -0.61 -10.01 -4.37
C ASP A 77 -0.35 -8.60 -3.83
N ILE A 78 -1.37 -7.76 -3.75
CA ILE A 78 -1.25 -6.43 -3.13
C ILE A 78 -0.96 -6.54 -1.63
N ARG A 79 -1.60 -7.47 -0.90
CA ARG A 79 -1.23 -7.73 0.52
C ARG A 79 0.23 -8.10 0.67
N ARG A 80 0.73 -9.01 -0.17
CA ARG A 80 2.14 -9.40 -0.17
C ARG A 80 3.06 -8.22 -0.48
N LEU A 81 2.65 -7.34 -1.40
CA LEU A 81 3.41 -6.14 -1.74
C LEU A 81 3.42 -5.12 -0.59
N LEU A 82 2.28 -4.87 0.08
CA LEU A 82 2.19 -3.99 1.24
C LEU A 82 3.07 -4.48 2.39
N ASN A 83 3.09 -5.80 2.64
CA ASN A 83 3.99 -6.41 3.62
C ASN A 83 5.47 -6.19 3.27
N ARG A 84 5.84 -6.38 1.99
CA ARG A 84 7.20 -6.10 1.52
C ARG A 84 7.60 -4.63 1.68
N ILE A 85 6.67 -3.71 1.42
CA ILE A 85 6.87 -2.27 1.66
C ILE A 85 7.15 -2.02 3.14
N GLY A 86 6.35 -2.60 4.04
CA GLY A 86 6.56 -2.47 5.49
C GLY A 86 7.94 -2.96 5.93
N VAL A 87 8.32 -4.17 5.51
CA VAL A 87 9.65 -4.76 5.79
C VAL A 87 10.78 -3.88 5.25
N ALA A 88 10.66 -3.37 4.02
CA ALA A 88 11.66 -2.48 3.42
C ALA A 88 11.79 -1.15 4.20
N ILE A 89 10.67 -0.58 4.66
CA ILE A 89 10.67 0.63 5.51
C ILE A 89 11.38 0.35 6.84
N ASP A 90 11.02 -0.72 7.54
CA ASP A 90 11.64 -1.08 8.82
C ASP A 90 13.15 -1.33 8.68
N THR A 91 13.53 -2.00 7.59
CA THR A 91 14.95 -2.23 7.25
C THR A 91 15.68 -0.90 7.05
N HIS A 92 15.08 0.05 6.32
CA HIS A 92 15.65 1.38 6.12
C HIS A 92 15.74 2.18 7.44
N LEU A 93 14.79 1.98 8.36
CA LEU A 93 14.79 2.59 9.69
C LEU A 93 15.83 1.96 10.64
N GLY A 94 16.56 0.94 10.19
CA GLY A 94 17.63 0.28 10.94
C GLY A 94 17.12 -0.80 11.90
N ILE A 95 15.90 -1.28 11.73
CA ILE A 95 15.36 -2.41 12.49
C ILE A 95 15.97 -3.70 11.93
N PRO A 96 16.63 -4.53 12.76
CA PRO A 96 17.19 -5.80 12.32
C PRO A 96 16.10 -6.86 12.14
N ASP A 97 16.24 -7.67 11.09
CA ASP A 97 15.40 -8.83 10.77
C ASP A 97 13.87 -8.57 10.84
N PRO A 98 13.33 -7.50 10.22
CA PRO A 98 11.90 -7.23 10.24
C PRO A 98 11.14 -8.27 9.43
N ASP A 99 10.01 -8.73 9.97
CA ASP A 99 9.17 -9.77 9.38
C ASP A 99 7.69 -9.37 9.46
N ALA A 100 6.96 -9.61 8.37
CA ALA A 100 5.53 -9.27 8.30
C ALA A 100 4.62 -10.30 8.99
N GLY A 101 5.19 -11.41 9.48
CA GLY A 101 4.48 -12.54 10.03
C GLY A 101 3.64 -13.27 9.00
N LYS A 102 2.82 -14.17 9.50
CA LYS A 102 1.68 -14.74 8.77
C LYS A 102 0.42 -14.41 9.58
N TYR A 103 -0.61 -14.00 8.85
CA TYR A 103 -1.95 -13.86 9.40
C TYR A 103 -2.81 -14.86 8.62
N ASP A 104 -2.92 -16.05 9.18
CA ASP A 104 -3.68 -17.18 8.65
C ASP A 104 -5.18 -16.96 8.83
#